data_AF-G0WDB2-F1
#
_entry.id   AF-G0WDB2-F1
#
_cell.length_a   1.000
_cell.length_b   1.000
_cell.length_c   1.000
_cell.angle_alpha   90.00
_cell.angle_beta   90.00
_cell.angle_gamma   90.00
#
_symmetry.space_group_name_H-M   'P 1'
#
loop_
_entity.id
_entity.type
_entity.pdbx_description
1 polymer ?
#
loop_
_entity_poly.entity_id
_entity_poly.type
_entity_poly.pdbx_seq_one_letter_code
_entity_poly.pdbx_strand_id
1 'polypeptide(L)'
;MQLNGEQEPNNTLRSIESSGNKTKMSKPSEEQSFLYNDSVRASVVPRDRFSFWITYLFYEYIHQLKGEGSAVLIMLLIVLTFTFACLRMFTIVVFGCLSIFIILFVSLFLFVFNSELNMKIEKLNSHNQIKLLLDVIECKPNGSSSSWDIIACHMNEYLYSEGAHNTPYFFYDGSETYWWFRKYVFEPLDKQCRNKNTRQRRLIDDGSELGKYKVVAFRVFKETIDKYWAEEYPAAYAEIENSLGTPTVGTARQNVIETSGNIV
;
A
#
# COMPACT_ATOMS: atom_id res chain seq x y z
N MET A 1 -41.51 7.56 -62.47
CA MET A 1 -42.44 6.41 -62.42
C MET A 1 -42.91 6.29 -60.99
N GLN A 2 -44.12 6.78 -60.72
CA GLN A 2 -44.81 6.69 -59.42
C GLN A 2 -45.44 5.31 -59.26
N LEU A 3 -45.61 4.87 -58.01
CA LEU A 3 -46.81 4.25 -57.39
C LEU A 3 -46.33 3.68 -56.03
N ASN A 4 -46.68 4.29 -54.88
CA ASN A 4 -47.90 4.02 -54.07
C ASN A 4 -48.11 2.53 -53.81
N GLY A 5 -48.40 2.04 -52.60
CA GLY A 5 -48.77 2.68 -51.34
C GLY A 5 -49.45 1.62 -50.44
N GLU A 6 -49.59 1.95 -49.15
CA GLU A 6 -50.58 1.42 -48.18
C GLU A 6 -50.55 -0.10 -47.86
N GLN A 7 -50.84 -0.60 -46.66
CA GLN A 7 -51.66 -0.13 -45.54
C GLN A 7 -51.38 -1.05 -44.32
N GLU A 8 -51.22 -0.47 -43.14
CA GLU A 8 -51.64 -1.06 -41.85
C GLU A 8 -53.20 -1.19 -41.85
N PRO A 9 -53.91 -1.94 -40.96
CA PRO A 9 -53.78 -1.77 -39.51
C PRO A 9 -54.26 -2.91 -38.56
N ASN A 10 -54.04 -2.67 -37.26
CA ASN A 10 -54.99 -2.83 -36.14
C ASN A 10 -55.23 -4.17 -35.38
N ASN A 11 -54.96 -4.05 -34.07
CA ASN A 11 -55.85 -4.33 -32.92
C ASN A 11 -56.02 -5.78 -32.43
N THR A 12 -55.69 -6.04 -31.15
CA THR A 12 -56.63 -5.92 -30.00
C THR A 12 -56.10 -6.64 -28.75
N LEU A 13 -55.76 -5.86 -27.72
CA LEU A 13 -56.16 -6.00 -26.30
C LEU A 13 -56.51 -7.39 -25.70
N ARG A 14 -55.79 -7.75 -24.61
CA ARG A 14 -56.45 -8.19 -23.36
C ARG A 14 -55.58 -7.97 -22.12
N SER A 15 -56.08 -7.14 -21.22
CA SER A 15 -55.68 -7.05 -19.82
C SER A 15 -56.30 -8.18 -18.99
N ILE A 16 -55.71 -8.48 -17.83
CA ILE A 16 -56.33 -8.50 -16.47
C ILE A 16 -55.47 -9.35 -15.49
N GLU A 17 -54.94 -8.66 -14.47
CA GLU A 17 -54.84 -8.95 -13.02
C GLU A 17 -54.43 -10.35 -12.51
N SER A 18 -53.33 -10.44 -11.73
CA SER A 18 -53.23 -10.30 -10.25
C SER A 18 -53.58 -11.58 -9.48
N SER A 19 -52.56 -12.20 -8.86
CA SER A 19 -52.72 -12.84 -7.55
C SER A 19 -51.34 -13.05 -6.92
N GLY A 20 -51.19 -12.57 -5.69
CA GLY A 20 -49.92 -12.54 -4.98
C GLY A 20 -49.38 -13.91 -4.62
N ASN A 21 -48.05 -13.98 -4.51
CA ASN A 21 -47.41 -14.91 -3.60
C ASN A 21 -46.29 -14.20 -2.85
N LYS A 22 -46.51 -14.08 -1.54
CA LYS A 22 -45.49 -13.75 -0.54
C LYS A 22 -44.51 -14.93 -0.51
N THR A 23 -43.27 -14.71 -0.94
CA THR A 23 -42.17 -15.61 -0.60
C THR A 23 -41.14 -14.83 0.20
N LYS A 24 -40.88 -15.36 1.40
CA LYS A 24 -40.02 -14.83 2.46
C LYS A 24 -38.67 -14.33 1.94
N MET A 25 -38.32 -13.16 2.45
CA MET A 25 -36.97 -12.62 2.62
C MET A 25 -36.00 -13.71 3.11
N SER A 26 -35.11 -14.20 2.23
CA SER A 26 -33.90 -14.91 2.63
C SER A 26 -32.76 -13.89 2.74
N LYS A 27 -32.16 -13.82 3.92
CA LYS A 27 -31.00 -12.96 4.27
C LYS A 27 -29.88 -13.06 3.21
N PRO A 28 -29.43 -11.95 2.61
CA PRO A 28 -28.24 -11.95 1.76
C PRO A 28 -26.90 -11.91 2.53
N SER A 29 -26.92 -11.78 3.86
CA SER A 29 -25.71 -11.46 4.63
C SER A 29 -24.82 -12.66 4.99
N GLU A 30 -25.37 -13.88 5.01
CA GLU A 30 -24.69 -15.05 5.57
C GLU A 30 -23.94 -15.85 4.50
N GLU A 31 -24.51 -16.02 3.30
CA GLU A 31 -23.82 -16.64 2.15
C GLU A 31 -22.68 -15.77 1.60
N GLN A 32 -22.83 -14.45 1.61
CA GLN A 32 -21.74 -13.53 1.21
C GLN A 32 -20.56 -13.59 2.20
N SER A 33 -20.83 -13.78 3.50
CA SER A 33 -19.77 -13.88 4.51
C SER A 33 -18.96 -15.18 4.43
N PHE A 34 -19.58 -16.26 3.94
CA PHE A 34 -18.91 -17.55 3.77
C PHE A 34 -18.07 -17.57 2.48
N LEU A 35 -18.58 -17.02 1.38
CA LEU A 35 -17.83 -16.92 0.12
C LEU A 35 -16.72 -15.86 0.16
N TYR A 36 -16.90 -14.77 0.93
CA TYR A 36 -15.85 -13.77 1.19
C TYR A 36 -14.68 -14.37 1.98
N ASN A 37 -14.96 -15.20 2.99
CA ASN A 37 -13.90 -15.82 3.78
C ASN A 37 -13.15 -16.94 3.03
N ASP A 38 -13.80 -17.67 2.13
CA ASP A 38 -13.14 -18.73 1.34
C ASP A 38 -12.34 -18.20 0.15
N SER A 39 -12.71 -17.06 -0.46
CA SER A 39 -11.86 -16.40 -1.47
C SER A 39 -10.65 -15.69 -0.83
N VAL A 40 -10.83 -15.06 0.33
CA VAL A 40 -9.75 -14.37 1.06
C VAL A 40 -8.73 -15.36 1.63
N ARG A 41 -9.15 -16.56 2.06
CA ARG A 41 -8.22 -17.60 2.56
C ARG A 41 -7.38 -18.26 1.44
N ALA A 42 -7.76 -18.08 0.18
CA ALA A 42 -6.98 -18.47 -1.00
C ALA A 42 -6.30 -17.28 -1.71
N SER A 43 -6.25 -16.10 -1.08
CA SER A 43 -5.61 -14.93 -1.67
C SER A 43 -4.09 -15.04 -1.48
N VAL A 44 -3.46 -15.63 -2.48
CA VAL A 44 -2.01 -15.89 -2.53
C VAL A 44 -1.31 -14.61 -2.96
N VAL A 45 -0.57 -13.97 -2.04
CA VAL A 45 0.29 -12.82 -2.36
C VAL A 45 1.31 -13.23 -3.44
N PRO A 46 1.77 -12.32 -4.31
CA PRO A 46 2.77 -12.63 -5.33
C PRO A 46 3.99 -13.39 -4.79
N ARG A 47 4.42 -13.08 -3.56
CA ARG A 47 5.51 -13.78 -2.86
C ARG A 47 5.35 -15.30 -2.80
N ASP A 48 4.13 -15.81 -2.71
CA ASP A 48 3.87 -17.24 -2.59
C ASP A 48 3.80 -17.94 -3.96
N ARG A 49 3.61 -17.17 -5.04
CA ARG A 49 3.58 -17.65 -6.43
C ARG A 49 4.95 -17.59 -7.09
N PHE A 50 5.72 -16.54 -6.81
CA PHE A 50 7.04 -16.33 -7.39
C PHE A 50 8.12 -16.75 -6.40
N SER A 51 8.85 -17.82 -6.73
CA SER A 51 9.94 -18.33 -5.87
C SER A 51 11.03 -17.28 -5.60
N PHE A 52 11.16 -16.29 -6.48
CA PHE A 52 12.11 -15.19 -6.32
C PHE A 52 11.43 -13.87 -6.65
N TRP A 53 11.67 -12.87 -5.81
CA TRP A 53 11.22 -11.51 -6.03
C TRP A 53 11.69 -10.95 -7.40
N ILE A 54 12.90 -11.30 -7.85
CA ILE A 54 13.40 -10.94 -9.18
C ILE A 54 12.49 -11.48 -10.31
N THR A 55 11.94 -12.69 -10.15
CA THR A 55 11.04 -13.28 -11.16
C THR A 55 9.71 -12.53 -11.22
N TYR A 56 9.16 -12.19 -10.06
CA TYR A 56 7.99 -11.31 -9.95
C TYR A 56 8.22 -9.97 -10.65
N LEU A 57 9.39 -9.36 -10.44
CA LEU A 57 9.70 -8.07 -11.03
C LEU A 57 9.85 -8.12 -12.54
N PHE A 58 10.50 -9.16 -13.09
CA PHE A 58 10.53 -9.33 -14.54
C PHE A 58 9.13 -9.53 -15.10
N TYR A 59 8.28 -10.31 -14.42
CA TYR A 59 6.89 -10.48 -14.80
C TYR A 59 6.15 -9.14 -14.82
N GLU A 60 6.22 -8.36 -13.74
CA GLU A 60 5.60 -7.04 -13.65
C GLU A 60 6.16 -6.07 -14.68
N TYR A 61 7.47 -6.03 -14.86
CA TYR A 61 8.13 -5.14 -15.81
C TYR A 61 7.68 -5.43 -17.24
N ILE A 62 7.64 -6.70 -17.64
CA ILE A 62 7.18 -7.12 -18.98
C ILE A 62 5.71 -6.75 -19.21
N HIS A 63 4.85 -6.85 -18.19
CA HIS A 63 3.41 -6.56 -18.31
C HIS A 63 3.06 -5.07 -18.11
N GLN A 64 3.89 -4.30 -17.40
CA GLN A 64 3.70 -2.87 -17.21
C GLN A 64 4.26 -2.04 -18.37
N LEU A 65 5.37 -2.48 -18.98
CA LEU A 65 5.86 -1.79 -20.17
C LEU A 65 4.93 -2.08 -21.33
N LYS A 66 4.43 -1.01 -21.95
CA LYS A 66 3.74 -1.02 -23.25
C LYS A 66 4.66 -1.44 -24.42
N GLY A 67 5.68 -2.27 -24.19
CA GLY A 67 6.58 -2.82 -25.21
C GLY A 67 7.73 -1.92 -25.67
N GLU A 68 7.72 -0.62 -25.36
CA GLU A 68 8.68 0.33 -25.94
C GLU A 68 10.07 0.29 -25.29
N GLY A 69 10.15 0.32 -23.95
CA GLY A 69 11.43 0.33 -23.24
C GLY A 69 12.20 -1.00 -23.33
N SER A 70 11.50 -2.14 -23.37
CA SER A 70 12.11 -3.46 -23.55
C SER A 70 12.76 -3.61 -24.93
N ALA A 71 12.17 -3.00 -25.97
CA ALA A 71 12.75 -3.02 -27.31
C ALA A 71 14.09 -2.26 -27.35
N VAL A 72 14.18 -1.10 -26.68
CA VAL A 72 15.43 -0.31 -26.60
C VAL A 72 16.52 -1.09 -25.87
N LEU A 73 16.19 -1.75 -24.76
CA LEU A 73 17.14 -2.55 -24.00
C LEU A 73 17.66 -3.75 -24.81
N ILE A 74 16.77 -4.46 -25.51
CA ILE A 74 17.13 -5.59 -26.38
C ILE A 74 18.00 -5.11 -27.55
N MET A 75 17.65 -3.98 -28.19
CA MET A 75 18.46 -3.38 -29.25
C MET A 75 19.86 -3.00 -28.76
N LEU A 76 19.99 -2.45 -27.56
CA LEU A 76 21.27 -2.11 -26.97
C LEU A 76 22.15 -3.35 -26.72
N LEU A 77 21.56 -4.45 -26.25
CA LEU A 77 22.26 -5.73 -26.06
C LEU A 77 22.72 -6.35 -27.39
N ILE A 78 21.92 -6.23 -28.46
CA ILE A 78 22.29 -6.70 -29.81
C ILE A 78 23.46 -5.88 -30.36
N VAL A 79 23.41 -4.54 -30.26
CA VAL A 79 24.51 -3.67 -30.72
C VAL A 79 25.80 -3.96 -29.96
N LEU A 80 25.71 -4.22 -28.66
CA LEU A 80 26.86 -4.55 -27.82
C LEU A 80 27.48 -5.90 -28.19
N THR A 81 26.65 -6.94 -28.37
CA THR A 81 27.14 -8.27 -28.77
C THR A 81 27.75 -8.25 -30.18
N PHE A 82 27.19 -7.44 -31.09
CA PHE A 82 27.75 -7.25 -32.42
C PHE A 82 29.10 -6.51 -32.40
N THR A 83 29.20 -5.40 -31.66
CA THR A 83 30.48 -4.68 -31.48
C THR A 83 31.53 -5.57 -30.84
N PHE A 84 31.15 -6.42 -29.88
CA PHE A 84 32.03 -7.42 -29.29
C PHE A 84 32.55 -8.45 -30.30
N ALA A 85 31.68 -8.98 -31.16
CA ALA A 85 32.06 -9.93 -32.20
C ALA A 85 33.01 -9.33 -33.25
N CYS A 86 32.85 -8.03 -33.56
CA CYS A 86 33.73 -7.31 -34.49
C CYS A 86 35.12 -7.01 -33.90
N LEU A 87 35.22 -6.78 -32.58
CA LEU A 87 36.46 -6.47 -31.88
C LEU A 87 37.24 -7.76 -31.54
N ARG A 88 37.72 -8.46 -32.58
CA ARG A 88 38.40 -9.76 -32.48
C ARG A 88 39.78 -9.75 -31.77
N MET A 89 40.24 -8.63 -31.21
CA MET A 89 41.60 -8.51 -30.65
C MET A 89 41.58 -7.63 -29.39
N PHE A 90 42.40 -8.03 -28.40
CA PHE A 90 42.60 -7.45 -27.05
C PHE A 90 41.68 -7.97 -25.95
N THR A 91 41.88 -9.23 -25.57
CA THR A 91 41.23 -9.92 -24.45
C THR A 91 41.20 -9.09 -23.16
N ILE A 92 42.28 -8.39 -22.80
CA ILE A 92 42.35 -7.56 -21.58
C ILE A 92 41.46 -6.30 -21.70
N VAL A 93 41.50 -5.61 -22.84
CA VAL A 93 40.66 -4.42 -23.09
C VAL A 93 39.19 -4.82 -23.12
N VAL A 94 38.90 -5.97 -23.74
CA VAL A 94 37.58 -6.61 -23.76
C VAL A 94 37.06 -6.87 -22.34
N PHE A 95 37.85 -7.51 -21.47
CA PHE A 95 37.43 -7.77 -20.09
C PHE A 95 37.22 -6.48 -19.27
N GLY A 96 38.05 -5.45 -19.49
CA GLY A 96 37.87 -4.14 -18.87
C GLY A 96 36.55 -3.47 -19.30
N CYS A 97 36.29 -3.43 -20.61
CA CYS A 97 35.05 -2.87 -21.17
C CYS A 97 33.82 -3.64 -20.70
N LEU A 98 33.86 -4.99 -20.68
CA LEU A 98 32.78 -5.82 -20.15
C LEU A 98 32.51 -5.53 -18.68
N SER A 99 33.56 -5.41 -17.86
CA SER A 99 33.40 -5.14 -16.42
C SER A 99 32.74 -3.79 -16.17
N ILE A 100 33.19 -2.74 -16.88
CA ILE A 100 32.57 -1.40 -16.81
C ILE A 100 31.12 -1.46 -17.29
N PHE A 101 30.86 -2.17 -18.39
CA PHE A 101 29.50 -2.33 -18.90
C PHE A 101 28.59 -3.04 -17.91
N ILE A 102 29.05 -4.13 -17.29
CA ILE A 102 28.29 -4.85 -16.26
C ILE A 102 28.00 -3.91 -15.08
N ILE A 103 28.98 -3.13 -14.63
CA ILE A 103 28.78 -2.17 -13.54
C ILE A 103 27.74 -1.10 -13.93
N LEU A 104 27.85 -0.54 -15.15
CA LEU A 104 26.90 0.46 -15.65
C LEU A 104 25.50 -0.13 -15.82
N PHE A 105 25.40 -1.37 -16.33
CA PHE A 105 24.15 -2.09 -16.50
C PHE A 105 23.50 -2.38 -15.16
N VAL A 106 24.26 -2.90 -14.18
CA VAL A 106 23.78 -3.14 -12.82
C VAL A 106 23.36 -1.83 -12.16
N SER A 107 24.15 -0.75 -12.31
CA SER A 107 23.80 0.57 -11.77
C SER A 107 22.52 1.14 -12.38
N LEU A 108 22.40 1.09 -13.71
CA LEU A 108 21.20 1.52 -14.43
C LEU A 108 19.99 0.65 -14.06
N PHE A 109 20.19 -0.66 -13.98
CA PHE A 109 19.17 -1.61 -13.55
C PHE A 109 18.70 -1.25 -12.15
N LEU A 110 19.60 -1.09 -11.17
CA LEU A 110 19.26 -0.67 -9.81
C LEU A 110 18.57 0.70 -9.77
N PHE A 111 19.00 1.67 -10.60
CA PHE A 111 18.39 2.99 -10.64
C PHE A 111 16.95 2.95 -11.18
N VAL A 112 16.74 2.34 -12.35
CA VAL A 112 15.40 2.16 -12.94
C VAL A 112 14.54 1.35 -11.98
N PHE A 113 15.11 0.31 -11.37
CA PHE A 113 14.43 -0.55 -10.44
C PHE A 113 13.92 0.20 -9.19
N ASN A 114 14.80 0.95 -8.52
CA ASN A 114 14.42 1.76 -7.37
C ASN A 114 13.44 2.86 -7.77
N SER A 115 13.62 3.48 -8.94
CA SER A 115 12.72 4.52 -9.45
C SER A 115 11.32 3.97 -9.70
N GLU A 116 11.19 2.82 -10.38
CA GLU A 116 9.90 2.24 -10.73
C GLU A 116 9.14 1.71 -9.52
N LEU A 117 9.80 1.05 -8.55
CA LEU A 117 9.12 0.65 -7.31
C LEU A 117 8.61 1.86 -6.53
N ASN A 118 9.45 2.88 -6.37
CA ASN A 118 9.05 4.10 -5.67
C ASN A 118 7.94 4.83 -6.42
N MET A 119 8.02 4.92 -7.76
CA MET A 119 7.00 5.57 -8.58
C MET A 119 5.68 4.80 -8.63
N LYS A 120 5.69 3.46 -8.73
CA LYS A 120 4.48 2.61 -8.72
C LYS A 120 3.65 2.91 -7.48
N ILE A 121 4.33 2.93 -6.33
CA ILE A 121 3.72 3.11 -5.03
C ILE A 121 3.34 4.59 -4.78
N GLU A 122 4.09 5.56 -5.34
CA GLU A 122 3.75 6.99 -5.29
C GLU A 122 2.57 7.39 -6.19
N LYS A 123 2.35 6.66 -7.28
CA LYS A 123 1.30 6.95 -8.27
C LYS A 123 -0.09 6.47 -7.85
N LEU A 124 -0.24 5.88 -6.67
CA LEU A 124 -1.56 5.50 -6.16
C LEU A 124 -2.45 6.76 -6.12
N ASN A 125 -3.50 6.81 -6.93
CA ASN A 125 -4.40 7.96 -6.95
C ASN A 125 -5.14 8.10 -5.60
N SER A 126 -5.72 9.27 -5.32
CA SER A 126 -6.38 9.52 -4.02
C SER A 126 -7.50 8.52 -3.70
N HIS A 127 -8.20 8.00 -4.71
CA HIS A 127 -9.28 7.03 -4.51
C HIS A 127 -8.76 5.66 -4.06
N ASN A 128 -7.73 5.16 -4.73
CA ASN A 128 -7.04 3.91 -4.39
C ASN A 128 -6.35 4.01 -3.02
N GLN A 129 -5.82 5.20 -2.68
CA GLN A 129 -5.29 5.46 -1.33
C GLN A 129 -6.39 5.37 -0.27
N ILE A 130 -7.57 5.96 -0.52
CA ILE A 130 -8.71 5.86 0.42
C ILE A 130 -9.12 4.40 0.59
N LYS A 131 -9.20 3.60 -0.49
CA LYS A 131 -9.52 2.18 -0.41
C LYS A 131 -8.51 1.40 0.45
N LEU A 132 -7.22 1.63 0.26
CA LEU A 132 -6.18 1.02 1.10
C LEU A 132 -6.37 1.39 2.57
N LEU A 133 -6.64 2.67 2.87
CA LEU A 133 -6.87 3.13 4.25
C LEU A 133 -8.13 2.53 4.87
N LEU A 134 -9.19 2.32 4.10
CA LEU A 134 -10.39 1.61 4.54
C LEU A 134 -10.06 0.17 4.92
N ASP A 135 -9.28 -0.53 4.11
CA ASP A 135 -8.87 -1.90 4.41
C ASP A 135 -7.98 -1.96 5.66
N VAL A 136 -7.14 -0.96 5.92
CA VAL A 136 -6.39 -0.83 7.19
C VAL A 136 -7.33 -0.64 8.38
N ILE A 137 -8.36 0.20 8.24
CA ILE A 137 -9.34 0.47 9.31
C ILE A 137 -10.16 -0.79 9.64
N GLU A 138 -10.53 -1.56 8.62
CA GLU A 138 -11.36 -2.75 8.74
C GLU A 138 -10.56 -3.96 9.24
N CYS A 139 -9.42 -4.25 8.61
CA CYS A 139 -8.59 -5.42 8.93
C CYS A 139 -7.84 -5.25 10.24
N LYS A 140 -7.57 -4.01 10.67
CA LYS A 140 -6.81 -3.69 11.88
C LYS A 140 -5.49 -4.49 11.93
N PRO A 141 -4.56 -4.22 10.99
CA PRO A 141 -3.30 -4.94 10.94
C PRO A 141 -2.46 -4.62 12.17
N ASN A 142 -1.68 -5.60 12.62
CA ASN A 142 -0.72 -5.42 13.70
C ASN A 142 0.67 -5.12 13.12
N GLY A 143 1.73 -5.24 13.94
CA GLY A 143 3.09 -4.92 13.52
C GLY A 143 3.73 -5.98 12.63
N SER A 144 3.09 -7.15 12.47
CA SER A 144 3.62 -8.28 11.72
C SER A 144 3.27 -8.17 10.23
N SER A 145 4.24 -8.49 9.37
CA SER A 145 4.07 -8.48 7.91
C SER A 145 2.87 -9.33 7.44
N SER A 146 2.64 -10.47 8.11
CA SER A 146 1.51 -11.38 7.80
C SER A 146 0.15 -10.70 7.93
N SER A 147 -0.04 -9.82 8.91
CA SER A 147 -1.31 -9.09 9.06
C SER A 147 -1.57 -8.10 7.93
N TRP A 148 -0.51 -7.67 7.22
CA TRP A 148 -0.58 -6.79 6.07
C TRP A 148 -0.75 -7.55 4.75
N ASP A 149 -0.43 -8.85 4.69
CA ASP A 149 -0.59 -9.65 3.47
C ASP A 149 -2.06 -9.69 3.01
N ILE A 150 -3.02 -9.71 3.95
CA ILE A 150 -4.46 -9.66 3.65
C ILE A 150 -4.83 -8.36 2.92
N ILE A 151 -4.29 -7.23 3.40
CA ILE A 151 -4.53 -5.91 2.79
C ILE A 151 -3.88 -5.84 1.41
N ALA A 152 -2.67 -6.39 1.26
CA ALA A 152 -1.99 -6.49 -0.03
C ALA A 152 -2.83 -7.28 -1.04
N CYS A 153 -3.42 -8.41 -0.62
CA CYS A 153 -4.32 -9.21 -1.44
C CYS A 153 -5.58 -8.44 -1.86
N HIS A 154 -6.29 -7.82 -0.92
CA HIS A 154 -7.50 -7.04 -1.23
C HIS A 154 -7.19 -5.89 -2.20
N MET A 155 -6.09 -5.19 -1.99
CA MET A 155 -5.68 -4.09 -2.86
C MET A 155 -5.24 -4.57 -4.25
N ASN A 156 -4.55 -5.70 -4.34
CA ASN A 156 -4.16 -6.28 -5.62
C ASN A 156 -5.37 -6.66 -6.47
N GLU A 157 -6.36 -7.31 -5.84
CA GLU A 157 -7.62 -7.67 -6.49
C GLU A 157 -8.36 -6.41 -6.95
N TYR A 158 -8.53 -5.43 -6.06
CA TYR A 158 -9.21 -4.18 -6.35
C TYR A 158 -8.55 -3.38 -7.49
N LEU A 159 -7.23 -3.23 -7.46
CA LEU A 159 -6.50 -2.45 -8.48
C LEU A 159 -6.59 -3.12 -9.85
N TYR A 160 -6.59 -4.45 -9.90
CA TYR A 160 -6.75 -5.20 -11.13
C TYR A 160 -8.19 -5.14 -11.66
N SER A 161 -9.19 -5.33 -10.79
CA SER A 161 -10.61 -5.30 -11.19
C SER A 161 -11.05 -3.94 -11.71
N GLU A 162 -10.55 -2.86 -11.12
CA GLU A 162 -10.83 -1.48 -11.54
C GLU A 162 -9.99 -1.04 -12.76
N GLY A 163 -9.09 -1.90 -13.26
CA GLY A 163 -8.17 -1.56 -14.36
C GLY A 163 -7.16 -0.47 -14.00
N ALA A 164 -6.98 -0.19 -12.71
CA ALA A 164 -5.97 0.75 -12.21
C ALA A 164 -4.56 0.15 -12.28
N HIS A 165 -4.45 -1.18 -12.36
CA HIS A 165 -3.21 -1.91 -12.61
C HIS A 165 -3.41 -3.03 -13.63
N ASN A 166 -2.40 -3.29 -14.46
CA ASN A 166 -2.51 -4.26 -15.56
C ASN A 166 -2.47 -5.73 -15.10
N THR A 167 -2.03 -5.98 -13.87
CA THR A 167 -1.84 -7.31 -13.32
C THR A 167 -2.46 -7.40 -11.93
N PRO A 168 -2.76 -8.60 -11.42
CA PRO A 168 -3.22 -8.79 -10.04
C PRO A 168 -2.06 -8.80 -9.02
N TYR A 169 -0.90 -8.22 -9.36
CA TYR A 169 0.31 -8.29 -8.53
C TYR A 169 0.90 -6.89 -8.29
N PHE A 170 0.06 -5.97 -7.79
CA PHE A 170 0.51 -4.61 -7.53
C PHE A 170 1.49 -4.55 -6.34
N PHE A 171 1.09 -5.04 -5.18
CA PHE A 171 1.92 -5.23 -4.00
C PHE A 171 2.46 -6.66 -3.99
N TYR A 172 3.77 -6.81 -3.86
CA TYR A 172 4.42 -8.12 -3.79
C TYR A 172 4.01 -8.89 -2.53
N ASP A 173 3.90 -8.19 -1.41
CA ASP A 173 3.46 -8.71 -0.13
C ASP A 173 2.98 -7.58 0.82
N GLY A 174 2.62 -7.95 2.04
CA GLY A 174 2.20 -7.04 3.09
C GLY A 174 3.27 -6.03 3.50
N SER A 175 4.56 -6.32 3.28
CA SER A 175 5.64 -5.41 3.66
C SER A 175 5.65 -4.14 2.80
N GLU A 176 5.34 -4.26 1.50
CA GLU A 176 5.22 -3.10 0.61
C GLU A 176 4.01 -2.23 0.99
N THR A 177 2.90 -2.87 1.36
CA THR A 177 1.68 -2.18 1.81
C THR A 177 1.94 -1.44 3.13
N TYR A 178 2.60 -2.09 4.09
CA TYR A 178 2.99 -1.48 5.35
C TYR A 178 3.97 -0.32 5.16
N TRP A 179 4.96 -0.49 4.28
CA TRP A 179 5.93 0.57 3.96
C TRP A 179 5.23 1.82 3.42
N TRP A 180 4.27 1.65 2.50
CA TRP A 180 3.47 2.76 1.99
C TRP A 180 2.72 3.46 3.13
N PHE A 181 1.97 2.70 3.94
CA PHE A 181 1.23 3.26 5.06
C PHE A 181 2.16 4.01 6.02
N ARG A 182 3.31 3.43 6.34
CA ARG A 182 4.29 4.04 7.22
C ARG A 182 4.80 5.37 6.67
N LYS A 183 5.22 5.41 5.41
CA LYS A 183 5.81 6.59 4.77
C LYS A 183 4.80 7.74 4.58
N TYR A 184 3.58 7.43 4.15
CA TYR A 184 2.60 8.46 3.74
C TYR A 184 1.54 8.79 4.79
N VAL A 185 1.41 7.98 5.85
CA VAL A 185 0.40 8.14 6.89
C VAL A 185 1.04 8.21 8.27
N PHE A 186 1.77 7.15 8.65
CA PHE A 186 2.28 7.02 10.02
C PHE A 186 3.31 8.10 10.34
N GLU A 187 4.41 8.17 9.58
CA GLU A 187 5.52 9.08 9.88
C GLU A 187 5.11 10.57 9.89
N PRO A 188 4.31 11.07 8.93
CA PRO A 188 3.83 12.45 8.97
C PRO A 188 2.97 12.76 10.21
N LEU A 189 2.03 11.87 10.55
CA LEU A 189 1.10 12.10 11.67
C LEU A 189 1.76 11.87 13.03
N ASP A 190 2.71 10.94 13.11
CA ASP A 190 3.51 10.69 14.30
C ASP A 190 4.48 11.85 14.59
N LYS A 191 5.14 12.40 13.56
CA LYS A 191 5.89 13.67 13.67
C LYS A 191 4.99 14.81 14.14
N GLN A 192 3.76 14.90 13.63
CA GLN A 192 2.80 15.91 14.07
C GLN A 192 2.41 15.72 15.55
N CYS A 193 2.23 14.49 16.02
CA CYS A 193 2.00 14.18 17.43
C CYS A 193 3.16 14.63 18.32
N ARG A 194 4.41 14.34 17.92
CA ARG A 194 5.60 14.73 18.69
C ARG A 194 5.80 16.24 18.78
N ASN A 195 5.50 16.98 17.72
CA ASN A 195 5.74 18.42 17.67
C ASN A 195 4.68 19.27 18.40
N LYS A 196 3.53 18.68 18.76
CA LYS A 196 2.43 19.42 19.39
C LYS A 196 2.63 19.52 20.91
N ASN A 197 3.09 20.68 21.36
CA ASN A 197 2.95 21.10 22.75
C ASN A 197 1.47 21.06 23.15
N THR A 198 1.23 20.64 24.39
CA THR A 198 0.04 20.03 25.01
C THR A 198 -1.34 20.69 24.80
N ARG A 199 -1.46 21.83 24.10
CA ARG A 199 -2.72 22.57 23.89
C ARG A 199 -3.50 22.23 22.60
N GLN A 200 -2.89 21.58 21.61
CA GLN A 200 -3.55 21.31 20.32
C GLN A 200 -3.63 19.80 20.02
N ARG A 201 -4.41 19.04 20.82
CA ARG A 201 -4.51 17.56 20.69
C ARG A 201 -5.18 17.03 19.42
N ARG A 202 -5.78 17.88 18.58
CA ARG A 202 -6.41 17.40 17.34
C ARG A 202 -5.35 17.19 16.28
N LEU A 203 -5.18 15.96 15.79
CA LEU A 203 -4.48 15.69 14.53
C LEU A 203 -5.12 16.59 13.46
N ILE A 204 -4.28 17.30 12.70
CA ILE A 204 -4.75 18.20 11.65
C ILE A 204 -4.70 17.37 10.37
N ASP A 205 -5.88 17.05 9.83
CA ASP A 205 -6.01 16.65 8.44
C ASP A 205 -5.84 17.89 7.52
N ASP A 206 -5.58 17.64 6.25
CA ASP A 206 -5.40 18.69 5.24
C ASP A 206 -6.74 19.25 4.71
N GLY A 207 -7.86 18.93 5.35
CA GLY A 207 -9.21 19.27 4.91
C GLY A 207 -9.75 18.38 3.78
N SER A 208 -8.91 17.52 3.20
CA SER A 208 -9.32 16.61 2.13
C SER A 208 -10.00 15.37 2.69
N GLU A 209 -10.83 14.72 1.87
CA GLU A 209 -11.42 13.42 2.22
C GLU A 209 -10.34 12.40 2.55
N LEU A 210 -9.28 12.32 1.73
CA LEU A 210 -8.13 11.45 1.98
C LEU A 210 -7.46 11.74 3.34
N GLY A 211 -7.30 13.00 3.70
CA GLY A 211 -6.74 13.42 4.99
C GLY A 211 -7.53 12.88 6.18
N LYS A 212 -8.87 12.91 6.10
CA LYS A 212 -9.74 12.34 7.14
C LYS A 212 -9.49 10.84 7.32
N TYR A 213 -9.43 10.08 6.23
CA TYR A 213 -9.14 8.64 6.29
C TYR A 213 -7.73 8.36 6.81
N LYS A 214 -6.73 9.18 6.46
CA LYS A 214 -5.36 9.05 7.01
C LYS A 214 -5.35 9.17 8.53
N VAL A 215 -6.06 10.15 9.09
CA VAL A 215 -6.14 10.35 10.54
C VAL A 215 -6.86 9.19 11.24
N VAL A 216 -7.95 8.68 10.67
CA VAL A 216 -8.69 7.54 11.24
C VAL A 216 -7.86 6.26 11.18
N ALA A 217 -7.29 5.92 10.02
CA ALA A 217 -6.47 4.73 9.84
C ALA A 217 -5.22 4.77 10.75
N PHE A 218 -4.59 5.93 10.91
CA PHE A 218 -3.49 6.11 11.85
C PHE A 218 -3.89 5.78 13.29
N ARG A 219 -5.06 6.29 13.74
CA ARG A 219 -5.55 6.05 15.10
C ARG A 219 -5.83 4.56 15.33
N VAL A 220 -6.57 3.94 14.40
CA VAL A 220 -6.92 2.52 14.47
C VAL A 220 -5.67 1.66 14.49
N PHE A 221 -4.69 1.94 13.63
CA PHE A 221 -3.43 1.21 13.61
C PHE A 221 -2.67 1.35 14.93
N LYS A 222 -2.55 2.57 15.46
CA LYS A 222 -1.87 2.81 16.74
C LYS A 222 -2.54 2.03 17.89
N GLU A 223 -3.87 2.11 18.01
CA GLU A 223 -4.63 1.36 19.01
C GLU A 223 -4.43 -0.16 18.87
N THR A 224 -4.36 -0.66 17.63
CA THR A 224 -4.14 -2.08 17.35
C THR A 224 -2.74 -2.53 17.76
N ILE A 225 -1.72 -1.71 17.48
CA ILE A 225 -0.35 -1.97 17.89
C ILE A 225 -0.19 -1.94 19.41
N ASP A 226 -0.76 -0.93 20.07
CA ASP A 226 -0.72 -0.79 21.53
C ASP A 226 -1.36 -2.02 22.20
N LYS A 227 -2.51 -2.46 21.68
CA LYS A 227 -3.18 -3.68 22.13
C LYS A 227 -2.33 -4.94 21.89
N TYR A 228 -1.75 -5.08 20.71
CA TYR A 228 -0.91 -6.23 20.36
C TYR A 228 0.27 -6.38 21.32
N TRP A 229 0.99 -5.29 21.61
CA TRP A 229 2.13 -5.34 22.54
C TRP A 229 1.70 -5.59 23.99
N ALA A 230 0.56 -5.06 24.41
CA ALA A 230 0.00 -5.32 25.74
C ALA A 230 -0.39 -6.80 25.92
N GLU A 231 -0.91 -7.45 24.87
CA GLU A 231 -1.29 -8.87 24.89
C GLU A 231 -0.08 -9.81 24.78
N GLU A 232 0.87 -9.51 23.89
CA GLU A 232 2.02 -10.37 23.62
C GLU A 232 3.13 -10.23 24.69
N TYR A 233 3.31 -9.02 25.26
CA TYR A 233 4.37 -8.73 26.23
C TYR A 233 3.88 -7.87 27.41
N PRO A 234 2.94 -8.39 28.24
CA PRO A 234 2.25 -7.60 29.26
C PRO A 234 3.20 -6.97 30.30
N ALA A 235 4.25 -7.70 30.72
CA ALA A 235 5.20 -7.19 31.72
C ALA A 235 6.06 -6.02 31.19
N ALA A 236 6.56 -6.13 29.97
CA ALA A 236 7.37 -5.08 29.34
C ALA A 236 6.51 -3.85 29.00
N TYR A 237 5.28 -4.07 28.55
CA TYR A 237 4.36 -2.99 28.22
C TYR A 237 3.97 -2.17 29.47
N ALA A 238 3.65 -2.85 30.58
CA ALA A 238 3.34 -2.18 31.85
C ALA A 238 4.51 -1.36 32.40
N GLU A 239 5.76 -1.83 32.25
CA GLU A 239 6.95 -1.08 32.65
C GLU A 239 7.10 0.23 31.85
N ILE A 240 6.89 0.17 30.54
CA ILE A 240 6.94 1.34 29.65
C ILE A 240 5.81 2.33 29.99
N GLU A 241 4.59 1.85 30.18
CA GLU A 241 3.45 2.70 30.55
C GLU A 241 3.67 3.40 31.90
N ASN A 242 4.19 2.67 32.90
CA ASN A 242 4.55 3.25 34.20
C ASN A 242 5.67 4.29 34.09
N SER A 243 6.63 4.09 33.18
CA SER A 243 7.71 5.07 32.93
C SER A 243 7.20 6.36 32.28
N LEU A 244 6.20 6.27 31.39
CA LEU A 244 5.55 7.44 30.78
C LEU A 244 4.57 8.17 31.73
N GLY A 245 4.03 7.47 32.73
CA GLY A 245 3.05 7.99 33.68
C GLY A 245 3.60 8.82 34.84
N THR A 246 4.92 8.92 35.02
CA THR A 246 5.52 9.72 36.10
C THR A 246 5.81 11.15 35.63
N PRO A 247 5.10 12.18 36.13
CA PRO A 247 5.56 13.54 35.95
C PRO A 247 6.85 13.69 36.77
N THR A 248 7.93 14.07 36.11
CA THR A 248 9.18 14.49 36.74
C THR A 248 8.89 15.62 37.73
N VAL A 249 8.72 15.25 39.01
CA VAL A 249 8.74 16.20 40.12
C VAL A 249 10.15 16.75 40.17
N GLY A 250 10.28 18.03 39.84
CA GLY A 250 11.54 18.76 39.86
C GLY A 250 12.17 18.73 41.25
N THR A 251 13.39 18.21 41.33
CA THR A 251 14.26 18.43 42.48
C THR A 251 14.74 19.88 42.45
N ALA A 252 13.95 20.77 43.05
CA ALA A 252 14.39 22.12 43.40
C ALA A 252 15.48 21.99 44.48
N ARG A 253 16.73 22.24 44.07
CA ARG A 253 17.89 22.31 44.95
C ARG A 253 17.80 23.60 45.77
N GLN A 254 17.48 23.46 47.05
CA GLN A 254 17.41 24.56 48.01
C GLN A 254 18.85 24.99 48.35
N ASN A 255 19.35 26.03 47.70
CA ASN A 255 20.59 26.70 48.08
C ASN A 255 20.32 27.59 49.30
N VAL A 256 20.87 27.19 50.43
CA VAL A 256 20.99 28.01 51.64
C VAL A 256 22.00 29.13 51.35
N ILE A 257 21.53 30.39 51.39
CA ILE A 257 22.39 31.57 51.42
C ILE A 257 22.49 31.98 52.89
N GLU A 258 23.64 31.68 53.51
CA GLU A 258 24.11 32.36 54.72
C GLU A 258 24.62 33.75 54.33
N THR A 259 24.02 34.83 54.84
CA THR A 259 24.81 35.98 55.36
C THR A 259 23.96 37.00 56.12
N SER A 260 24.64 37.66 57.07
CA SER A 260 24.26 38.75 57.99
C SER A 260 23.57 38.26 59.27
N GLY A 261 24.07 38.52 60.47
CA GLY A 261 25.06 39.49 60.92
C GLY A 261 24.43 40.27 62.08
N ASN A 262 24.79 39.93 63.32
CA ASN A 262 24.43 40.71 64.50
C ASN A 262 25.72 41.14 65.22
N ILE A 263 25.95 42.45 65.21
CA ILE A 263 26.83 43.16 66.14
C ILE A 263 25.92 43.79 67.18
N VAL A 264 26.19 43.51 68.45
CA VAL A 264 26.09 44.45 69.58
C VAL A 264 27.44 44.44 70.26
#